data_AF-A0A239KTK0-F1
#
_entry.id   AF-A0A239KTK0-F1
#
_cell.length_a   1.000
_cell.length_b   1.000
_cell.length_c   1.000
_cell.angle_alpha   90.00
_cell.angle_beta   90.00
_cell.angle_gamma   90.00
#
_symmetry.space_group_name_H-M   'P 1'
#
loop_
_entity.id
_entity.type
_entity.pdbx_description
1 polymer ?
#
loop_
_entity_poly.entity_id
_entity_poly.type
_entity_poly.pdbx_seq_one_letter_code
_entity_poly.pdbx_strand_id
1 'polypeptide(L)'
;MSAGTRQQQFEQAVSARPEIRPGARVARNFGFSNSARVIEGGLFACTNNLEAYSAGLAAGRTAPLEQFIFLCVLTFPPQDEVYFAITVTSESDRVNRGLIKLFHEGEKRNAEAAISGAKQGKISNNVKFYITESGNLFFHNYEFMESVRPGPGDAPLDPDCLARIDSILFSIWPPAASARRSLLAREFVGYLGSLIGREKVHELRVWQDTAAVSPAMQRMPVTIPVEEIESAVKALGGHYPGGEVRRYHAALNFLQHKHFVILAGLSGTGKTQLALKYTRAVHGLTSNKSPDPFLFVCPVRPEWTDPTGLTGYYDVLSNRYVVPPFLEAVLLATAHRDSPVFVVLDEMNLARVEYYFSDVLSCIETGEALQLHSSGVPLEGSTGTSIPAELTLPPNLYITGTINIDETTSPVSDKVLDRAHVIDMSAVDLAGFLAELESRDQSLTAARTACESHLLAAHKLMATHGLGFGYRVAEEVVRYHMFSAQHFNADPAGVTDDLMVQKILVKLRGAERQRSLLTGLAKALAGLPRSQAFLNKLINDLDEFGSFQASR
;
A
#
# COMPACT_ATOMS: atom_id res chain seq x y z
N MET A 1 2.49 -1.08 -21.73
CA MET A 1 1.67 -1.97 -22.59
C MET A 1 0.47 -1.18 -23.11
N SER A 2 0.10 -1.29 -24.39
CA SER A 2 -1.08 -0.59 -24.95
C SER A 2 -2.39 -1.26 -24.55
N ALA A 3 -3.52 -0.54 -24.58
CA ALA A 3 -4.84 -1.11 -24.27
C ALA A 3 -5.22 -2.25 -25.24
N GLY A 4 -4.93 -2.10 -26.54
CA GLY A 4 -5.19 -3.16 -27.53
C GLY A 4 -4.39 -4.44 -27.27
N THR A 5 -3.12 -4.31 -26.86
CA THR A 5 -2.30 -5.47 -26.48
C THR A 5 -2.85 -6.18 -25.24
N ARG A 6 -3.30 -5.42 -24.23
CA ARG A 6 -3.93 -6.00 -23.03
C ARG A 6 -5.19 -6.78 -23.39
N GLN A 7 -6.09 -6.18 -24.15
CA GLN A 7 -7.33 -6.81 -24.60
C GLN A 7 -7.08 -8.13 -25.34
N GLN A 8 -6.10 -8.15 -26.25
CA GLN A 8 -5.74 -9.35 -27.01
C GLN A 8 -5.19 -10.47 -26.09
N GLN A 9 -4.34 -10.12 -25.12
CA GLN A 9 -3.79 -11.08 -24.17
C GLN A 9 -4.88 -11.67 -23.25
N PHE A 10 -5.80 -10.83 -22.78
CA PHE A 10 -6.93 -11.28 -21.96
C PHE A 10 -7.84 -12.23 -22.73
N GLU A 11 -8.18 -11.89 -23.97
CA GLU A 11 -8.97 -12.76 -24.86
C GLU A 11 -8.29 -14.11 -25.12
N GLN A 12 -6.98 -14.12 -25.38
CA GLN A 12 -6.22 -15.35 -25.56
C GLN A 12 -6.24 -16.22 -24.30
N ALA A 13 -6.06 -15.61 -23.11
CA ALA A 13 -6.09 -16.33 -21.84
C ALA A 13 -7.48 -16.93 -21.55
N VAL A 14 -8.56 -16.20 -21.84
CA VAL A 14 -9.93 -16.72 -21.73
C VAL A 14 -10.15 -17.87 -22.71
N SER A 15 -9.76 -17.70 -23.97
CA SER A 15 -9.97 -18.71 -25.03
C SER A 15 -9.15 -19.99 -24.83
N ALA A 16 -8.05 -19.92 -24.07
CA ALA A 16 -7.21 -21.06 -23.74
C ALA A 16 -7.78 -21.92 -22.59
N ARG A 17 -8.85 -21.50 -21.93
CA ARG A 17 -9.45 -22.25 -20.81
C ARG A 17 -10.11 -23.54 -21.32
N PRO A 18 -9.93 -24.68 -20.63
CA PRO A 18 -10.55 -25.96 -21.02
C PRO A 18 -12.09 -25.91 -21.10
N GLU A 19 -12.71 -24.99 -20.37
CA GLU A 19 -14.16 -24.80 -20.28
C GLU A 19 -14.76 -24.06 -21.50
N ILE A 20 -13.92 -23.49 -22.38
CA ILE A 20 -14.36 -22.75 -23.56
C ILE A 20 -14.51 -23.69 -24.76
N ARG A 21 -15.71 -23.71 -25.35
CA ARG A 21 -16.05 -24.58 -26.48
C ARG A 21 -15.45 -24.03 -27.79
N PRO A 22 -14.97 -24.88 -28.71
CA PRO A 22 -14.42 -24.44 -30.01
C PRO A 22 -15.38 -23.62 -30.89
N GLY A 23 -16.70 -23.71 -30.68
CA GLY A 23 -17.73 -22.92 -31.37
C GLY A 23 -18.28 -21.74 -30.57
N ALA A 24 -17.66 -21.38 -29.44
CA ALA A 24 -18.14 -20.31 -28.58
C ALA A 24 -18.06 -18.94 -29.26
N ARG A 25 -19.09 -18.12 -29.04
CA ARG A 25 -19.08 -16.74 -29.52
C ARG A 25 -18.38 -15.84 -28.51
N VAL A 26 -17.16 -15.45 -28.84
CA VAL A 26 -16.38 -14.45 -28.10
C VAL A 26 -16.72 -13.06 -28.61
N ALA A 27 -17.45 -12.29 -27.80
CA ALA A 27 -17.89 -10.93 -28.08
C ALA A 27 -16.94 -9.92 -27.41
N ARG A 28 -16.21 -9.14 -28.21
CA ARG A 28 -15.27 -8.11 -27.74
C ARG A 28 -16.01 -6.80 -27.45
N ASN A 29 -16.21 -6.45 -26.18
CA ASN A 29 -16.96 -5.26 -25.77
C ASN A 29 -16.07 -4.23 -25.05
N PHE A 30 -14.89 -3.94 -25.59
CA PHE A 30 -13.92 -3.03 -24.97
C PHE A 30 -14.07 -1.54 -25.35
N GLY A 31 -15.05 -1.19 -26.18
CA GLY A 31 -15.26 0.18 -26.65
C GLY A 31 -15.89 1.09 -25.57
N PHE A 32 -15.66 2.41 -25.67
CA PHE A 32 -16.17 3.40 -24.70
C PHE A 32 -17.69 3.35 -24.52
N SER A 33 -18.45 3.17 -25.62
CA SER A 33 -19.91 3.00 -25.62
C SER A 33 -20.39 1.65 -25.06
N ASN A 34 -19.47 0.70 -24.87
CA ASN A 34 -19.73 -0.66 -24.41
C ASN A 34 -19.13 -0.93 -23.03
N SER A 35 -18.60 0.11 -22.38
CA SER A 35 -18.00 0.04 -21.05
C SER A 35 -19.04 -0.37 -20.01
N ALA A 36 -18.65 -1.29 -19.13
CA ALA A 36 -19.50 -1.72 -18.05
C ALA A 36 -19.79 -0.57 -17.07
N ARG A 37 -20.96 -0.58 -16.42
CA ARG A 37 -21.37 0.44 -15.45
C ARG A 37 -22.24 -0.18 -14.37
N VAL A 38 -21.95 0.13 -13.11
CA VAL A 38 -22.83 -0.23 -11.99
C VAL A 38 -24.11 0.60 -12.12
N ILE A 39 -25.26 -0.06 -12.00
CA ILE A 39 -26.59 0.55 -12.09
C ILE A 39 -27.43 0.12 -10.88
N GLU A 40 -28.62 0.68 -10.72
CA GLU A 40 -29.52 0.19 -9.68
C GLU A 40 -30.00 -1.24 -10.01
N GLY A 41 -29.97 -2.13 -9.02
CA GLY A 41 -30.41 -3.51 -9.21
C GLY A 41 -29.41 -4.43 -9.91
N GLY A 42 -28.21 -3.96 -10.27
CA GLY A 42 -27.22 -4.79 -10.97
C GLY A 42 -26.11 -4.05 -11.70
N LEU A 43 -25.60 -4.67 -12.77
CA LEU A 43 -24.49 -4.18 -13.59
C LEU A 43 -24.89 -4.14 -15.06
N PHE A 44 -24.76 -3.00 -15.72
CA PHE A 44 -24.70 -2.98 -17.18
C PHE A 44 -23.34 -3.53 -17.62
N ALA A 45 -23.34 -4.64 -18.36
CA ALA A 45 -22.12 -5.33 -18.74
C ALA A 45 -21.57 -4.83 -20.09
N CYS A 46 -22.40 -4.83 -21.13
CA CYS A 46 -22.00 -4.42 -22.47
C CYS A 46 -23.17 -4.21 -23.43
N THR A 47 -22.89 -3.56 -24.56
CA THR A 47 -23.73 -3.59 -25.76
C THR A 47 -23.05 -4.41 -26.84
N ASN A 48 -23.76 -5.33 -27.48
CA ASN A 48 -23.25 -6.14 -28.58
C ASN A 48 -24.16 -6.07 -29.82
N ASN A 49 -23.56 -5.97 -31.01
CA ASN A 49 -24.32 -6.07 -32.26
C ASN A 49 -24.49 -7.54 -32.66
N LEU A 50 -25.70 -8.05 -32.47
CA LEU A 50 -26.08 -9.43 -32.80
C LEU A 50 -27.09 -9.50 -33.94
N GLU A 51 -27.33 -8.41 -34.67
CA GLU A 51 -28.39 -8.33 -35.67
C GLU A 51 -28.26 -9.39 -36.77
N ALA A 52 -27.08 -9.51 -37.38
CA ALA A 52 -26.82 -10.49 -38.42
C ALA A 52 -26.94 -11.94 -37.91
N TYR A 53 -26.56 -12.16 -36.65
CA TYR A 53 -26.66 -13.47 -36.01
C TYR A 53 -28.13 -13.83 -35.74
N SER A 54 -28.90 -12.93 -35.12
CA SER A 54 -30.32 -13.13 -34.84
C SER A 54 -31.15 -13.29 -36.12
N ALA A 55 -30.87 -12.50 -37.17
CA ALA A 55 -31.52 -12.64 -38.47
C ALA A 55 -31.19 -13.97 -39.17
N GLY A 56 -29.95 -14.47 -39.00
CA GLY A 56 -29.54 -15.78 -39.50
C GLY A 56 -30.22 -16.92 -38.76
N LEU A 57 -30.31 -16.83 -37.42
CA LEU A 57 -31.02 -17.78 -36.58
C LEU A 57 -32.52 -17.85 -36.92
N ALA A 58 -33.19 -16.70 -36.97
CA ALA A 58 -34.62 -16.62 -37.26
C ALA A 58 -34.96 -17.19 -38.66
N ALA A 59 -34.05 -17.02 -39.62
CA ALA A 59 -34.18 -17.56 -40.97
C ALA A 59 -33.69 -19.02 -41.12
N GLY A 60 -33.22 -19.67 -40.05
CA GLY A 60 -32.66 -21.04 -40.09
C GLY A 60 -31.35 -21.17 -40.88
N ARG A 61 -30.65 -20.06 -41.16
CA ARG A 61 -29.38 -20.03 -41.93
C ARG A 61 -28.14 -20.17 -41.03
N THR A 62 -28.29 -19.90 -39.74
CA THR A 62 -27.20 -19.97 -38.75
C THR A 62 -27.57 -20.97 -37.66
N ALA A 63 -26.64 -21.85 -37.28
CA ALA A 63 -26.84 -22.78 -36.18
C ALA A 63 -26.84 -22.04 -34.82
N PRO A 64 -27.64 -22.51 -33.83
CA PRO A 64 -27.59 -22.00 -32.46
C PRO A 64 -26.20 -22.15 -31.83
N LEU A 65 -25.75 -21.09 -31.18
CA LEU A 65 -24.51 -21.11 -30.41
C LEU A 65 -24.69 -21.88 -29.12
N GLU A 66 -23.71 -22.71 -28.80
CA GLU A 66 -23.68 -23.49 -27.56
C GLU A 66 -23.02 -22.76 -26.39
N GLN A 67 -22.37 -21.62 -26.63
CA GLN A 67 -21.72 -20.83 -25.60
C GLN A 67 -21.57 -19.37 -26.03
N PHE A 68 -21.88 -18.46 -25.10
CA PHE A 68 -21.68 -17.03 -25.24
C PHE A 68 -20.63 -16.54 -24.24
N ILE A 69 -19.70 -15.71 -24.70
CA ILE A 69 -18.63 -15.14 -23.90
C ILE A 69 -18.58 -13.64 -24.17
N PHE A 70 -18.87 -12.83 -23.16
CA PHE A 70 -18.84 -11.37 -23.26
C PHE A 70 -17.59 -10.83 -22.58
N LEU A 71 -16.62 -10.36 -23.36
CA LEU A 71 -15.41 -9.73 -22.85
C LEU A 71 -15.67 -8.25 -22.60
N CYS A 72 -15.49 -7.82 -21.36
CA CYS A 72 -15.77 -6.47 -20.88
C CYS A 72 -14.56 -5.87 -20.18
N VAL A 73 -14.55 -4.55 -20.04
CA VAL A 73 -13.56 -3.82 -19.25
C VAL A 73 -14.24 -2.70 -18.46
N LEU A 74 -13.81 -2.53 -17.21
CA LEU A 74 -14.19 -1.40 -16.35
C LEU A 74 -12.94 -0.69 -15.85
N THR A 75 -12.90 0.64 -15.95
CA THR A 75 -11.74 1.44 -15.56
C THR A 75 -12.03 2.24 -14.30
N PHE A 76 -11.10 2.20 -13.34
CA PHE A 76 -11.12 2.94 -12.09
C PHE A 76 -9.97 3.98 -12.05
N PRO A 77 -10.22 5.20 -11.55
CA PRO A 77 -9.13 6.15 -11.29
C PRO A 77 -8.15 5.61 -10.23
N PRO A 78 -6.82 5.85 -10.33
CA PRO A 78 -6.16 6.73 -11.30
C PRO A 78 -5.78 6.06 -12.63
N GLN A 79 -5.93 4.73 -12.79
CA GLN A 79 -5.68 3.98 -14.05
C GLN A 79 -5.88 2.45 -13.93
N ASP A 80 -6.61 1.94 -12.94
CA ASP A 80 -6.84 0.50 -12.80
C ASP A 80 -7.90 0.04 -13.80
N GLU A 81 -7.72 -1.13 -14.40
CA GLU A 81 -8.66 -1.73 -15.34
C GLU A 81 -9.00 -3.15 -14.88
N VAL A 82 -10.29 -3.44 -14.71
CA VAL A 82 -10.78 -4.80 -14.49
C VAL A 82 -11.29 -5.34 -15.81
N TYR A 83 -10.59 -6.33 -16.34
CA TYR A 83 -11.03 -7.11 -17.49
C TYR A 83 -11.82 -8.30 -16.97
N PHE A 84 -12.98 -8.56 -17.56
CA PHE A 84 -13.78 -9.71 -17.16
C PHE A 84 -14.52 -10.33 -18.34
N ALA A 85 -14.77 -11.63 -18.27
CA ALA A 85 -15.45 -12.42 -19.27
C ALA A 85 -16.64 -13.12 -18.62
N ILE A 86 -17.86 -12.76 -19.06
CA ILE A 86 -19.09 -13.40 -18.62
C ILE A 86 -19.34 -14.61 -19.53
N THR A 87 -19.45 -15.80 -18.96
CA THR A 87 -19.74 -17.02 -19.71
C THR A 87 -21.18 -17.50 -19.47
N VAL A 88 -21.86 -17.82 -20.57
CA VAL A 88 -23.17 -18.48 -20.58
C VAL A 88 -23.10 -19.70 -21.48
N THR A 89 -23.26 -20.86 -20.87
CA THR A 89 -23.12 -22.19 -21.45
C THR A 89 -24.35 -23.03 -21.12
N SER A 90 -24.75 -23.13 -19.85
CA SER A 90 -25.87 -24.00 -19.47
C SER A 90 -27.21 -23.56 -20.06
N GLU A 91 -27.38 -22.25 -20.28
CA GLU A 91 -28.62 -21.67 -20.82
C GLU A 91 -28.39 -20.93 -22.16
N SER A 92 -27.41 -21.37 -22.97
CA SER A 92 -27.14 -20.77 -24.29
C SER A 92 -28.38 -20.80 -25.21
N ASP A 93 -29.19 -21.86 -25.14
CA ASP A 93 -30.44 -21.98 -25.89
C ASP A 93 -31.48 -20.92 -25.52
N ARG A 94 -31.50 -20.50 -24.24
CA ARG A 94 -32.39 -19.43 -23.78
C ARG A 94 -31.95 -18.09 -24.36
N VAL A 95 -30.64 -17.83 -24.40
CA VAL A 95 -30.08 -16.66 -25.08
C VAL A 95 -30.44 -16.69 -26.56
N ASN A 96 -30.26 -17.82 -27.26
CA ASN A 96 -30.62 -17.96 -28.68
C ASN A 96 -32.10 -17.65 -28.94
N ARG A 97 -33.03 -18.21 -28.13
CA ARG A 97 -34.46 -17.94 -28.28
C ARG A 97 -34.83 -16.49 -27.98
N GLY A 98 -34.28 -15.91 -26.92
CA GLY A 98 -34.50 -14.51 -26.59
C GLY A 98 -34.00 -13.57 -27.70
N LEU A 99 -32.86 -13.87 -28.33
CA LEU A 99 -32.35 -13.10 -29.46
C LEU A 99 -33.26 -13.14 -30.69
N ILE A 100 -33.89 -14.29 -30.99
CA ILE A 100 -34.89 -14.41 -32.06
C ILE A 100 -36.12 -13.56 -31.73
N LYS A 101 -36.61 -13.64 -30.48
CA LYS A 101 -37.73 -12.83 -29.99
C LYS A 101 -37.46 -11.33 -30.17
N LEU A 102 -36.33 -10.86 -29.65
CA LEU A 102 -35.93 -9.45 -29.73
C LEU A 102 -35.78 -8.96 -31.18
N PHE A 103 -35.31 -9.82 -32.08
CA PHE A 103 -35.20 -9.50 -33.52
C PHE A 103 -36.57 -9.23 -34.14
N HIS A 104 -37.54 -10.13 -33.96
CA HIS A 104 -38.90 -9.92 -34.48
C HIS A 104 -39.62 -8.73 -33.84
N GLU A 105 -39.41 -8.49 -32.54
CA GLU A 105 -39.91 -7.29 -31.87
C GLU A 105 -39.25 -6.01 -32.41
N GLY A 106 -37.98 -6.08 -32.80
CA GLY A 106 -37.26 -5.01 -33.49
C GLY A 106 -37.84 -4.72 -34.88
N GLU A 107 -38.12 -5.76 -35.67
CA GLU A 107 -38.78 -5.63 -36.98
C GLU A 107 -40.15 -4.98 -36.85
N LYS A 108 -40.96 -5.44 -35.88
CA LYS A 108 -42.29 -4.89 -35.61
C LYS A 108 -42.23 -3.41 -35.23
N ARG A 109 -41.37 -3.02 -34.29
CA ARG A 109 -41.20 -1.62 -33.89
C ARG A 109 -40.72 -0.73 -35.04
N ASN A 110 -39.82 -1.24 -35.89
CA ASN A 110 -39.37 -0.50 -37.08
C ASN A 110 -40.49 -0.33 -38.12
N ALA A 111 -41.36 -1.33 -38.29
CA ALA A 111 -42.54 -1.23 -39.15
C ALA A 111 -43.55 -0.20 -38.60
N GLU A 112 -43.81 -0.21 -37.29
CA GLU A 112 -44.68 0.77 -36.62
C GLU A 112 -44.11 2.20 -36.70
N ALA A 113 -42.80 2.35 -36.55
CA ALA A 113 -42.13 3.63 -36.71
C ALA A 113 -42.20 4.16 -38.16
N ALA A 114 -42.13 3.26 -39.15
CA ALA A 114 -42.30 3.64 -40.56
C ALA A 114 -43.72 4.12 -40.86
N ILE A 115 -44.73 3.51 -40.23
CA ILE A 115 -46.15 3.92 -40.36
C ILE A 115 -46.38 5.31 -39.73
N SER A 116 -45.66 5.66 -38.66
CA SER A 116 -45.74 6.98 -38.01
C SER A 116 -44.88 8.07 -38.64
N GLY A 117 -44.28 7.82 -39.81
CA GLY A 117 -43.50 8.80 -40.56
C GLY A 117 -42.04 8.96 -40.11
N ALA A 118 -41.55 8.12 -39.18
CA ALA A 118 -40.14 8.06 -38.83
C ALA A 118 -39.35 7.22 -39.85
N LYS A 119 -38.06 7.51 -40.04
CA LYS A 119 -37.19 6.73 -40.94
C LYS A 119 -37.10 5.27 -40.49
N GLN A 120 -37.39 4.36 -41.42
CA GLN A 120 -37.22 2.91 -41.25
C GLN A 120 -35.75 2.58 -40.92
N GLY A 121 -35.52 1.71 -39.94
CA GLY A 121 -34.17 1.29 -39.51
C GLY A 121 -33.51 2.20 -38.46
N LYS A 122 -34.24 3.15 -37.87
CA LYS A 122 -33.71 3.98 -36.77
C LYS A 122 -33.60 3.21 -35.44
N ILE A 123 -34.38 2.15 -35.25
CA ILE A 123 -34.36 1.36 -34.01
C ILE A 123 -33.22 0.35 -34.09
N SER A 124 -32.16 0.62 -33.33
CA SER A 124 -30.95 -0.18 -33.24
C SER A 124 -31.26 -1.59 -32.71
N ASN A 125 -30.85 -2.62 -33.44
CA ASN A 125 -30.90 -4.02 -33.00
C ASN A 125 -29.72 -4.43 -32.10
N ASN A 126 -28.89 -3.48 -31.67
CA ASN A 126 -27.86 -3.75 -30.67
C ASN A 126 -28.50 -4.19 -29.34
N VAL A 127 -28.01 -5.31 -28.84
CA VAL A 127 -28.50 -5.93 -27.60
C VAL A 127 -27.65 -5.44 -26.45
N LYS A 128 -28.29 -4.91 -25.42
CA LYS A 128 -27.70 -4.51 -24.15
C LYS A 128 -27.82 -5.67 -23.17
N PHE A 129 -26.74 -5.96 -22.46
CA PHE A 129 -26.63 -7.05 -21.50
C PHE A 129 -26.36 -6.50 -20.10
N TYR A 130 -27.04 -7.06 -19.11
CA TYR A 130 -26.98 -6.67 -17.70
C TYR A 130 -26.86 -7.90 -16.81
N ILE A 131 -26.16 -7.78 -15.69
CA ILE A 131 -26.19 -8.76 -14.60
C ILE A 131 -27.17 -8.27 -13.55
N THR A 132 -28.16 -9.07 -13.21
CA THR A 132 -29.15 -8.73 -12.18
C THR A 132 -28.65 -9.09 -10.79
N GLU A 133 -29.25 -8.50 -9.75
CA GLU A 133 -29.06 -8.90 -8.34
C GLU A 133 -29.38 -10.37 -8.05
N SER A 134 -30.20 -11.01 -8.88
CA SER A 134 -30.47 -12.45 -8.81
C SER A 134 -29.41 -13.32 -9.48
N GLY A 135 -28.33 -12.72 -10.00
CA GLY A 135 -27.21 -13.42 -10.62
C GLY A 135 -27.46 -13.91 -12.04
N ASN A 136 -28.47 -13.37 -12.72
CA ASN A 136 -28.81 -13.73 -14.10
C ASN A 136 -28.29 -12.66 -15.09
N LEU A 137 -28.01 -13.10 -16.32
CA LEU A 137 -27.79 -12.24 -17.47
C LEU A 137 -29.14 -11.84 -18.07
N PHE A 138 -29.53 -10.58 -17.91
CA PHE A 138 -30.67 -9.98 -18.58
C PHE A 138 -30.24 -9.29 -19.87
N PHE A 139 -31.04 -9.36 -20.93
CA PHE A 139 -30.70 -8.70 -22.19
C PHE A 139 -31.92 -8.17 -22.95
N HIS A 140 -31.75 -7.04 -23.65
CA HIS A 140 -32.82 -6.43 -24.46
C HIS A 140 -32.23 -5.49 -25.53
N ASN A 141 -33.03 -5.07 -26.52
CA ASN A 141 -32.59 -4.21 -27.65
C ASN A 141 -33.35 -2.87 -27.74
N TYR A 142 -33.73 -2.28 -26.60
CA TYR A 142 -34.32 -0.93 -26.53
C TYR A 142 -33.40 0.04 -25.77
N GLU A 143 -33.92 1.17 -25.29
CA GLU A 143 -33.17 2.22 -24.57
C GLU A 143 -32.44 1.70 -23.33
N PHE A 144 -31.28 2.30 -23.04
CA PHE A 144 -30.46 1.94 -21.88
C PHE A 144 -31.28 2.03 -20.58
N MET A 145 -31.14 1.04 -19.71
CA MET A 145 -31.81 1.00 -18.42
C MET A 145 -30.86 1.49 -17.32
N GLU A 146 -31.27 2.51 -16.59
CA GLU A 146 -30.55 3.00 -15.40
C GLU A 146 -30.80 2.13 -14.15
N SER A 147 -31.83 1.28 -14.21
CA SER A 147 -32.15 0.28 -13.18
C SER A 147 -32.66 -1.01 -13.83
N VAL A 148 -32.20 -2.16 -13.33
CA VAL A 148 -32.77 -3.48 -13.66
C VAL A 148 -33.59 -4.05 -12.49
N ARG A 149 -33.80 -3.25 -11.43
CA ARG A 149 -34.76 -3.54 -10.38
C ARG A 149 -36.10 -2.88 -10.76
N PRO A 150 -37.16 -3.66 -11.04
CA PRO A 150 -38.47 -3.09 -11.33
C PRO A 150 -38.97 -2.26 -10.14
N GLY A 151 -39.46 -1.04 -10.40
CA GLY A 151 -40.09 -0.21 -9.40
C GLY A 151 -41.50 -0.70 -9.01
N PRO A 152 -42.13 -0.09 -8.00
CA PRO A 152 -43.49 -0.44 -7.61
C PRO A 152 -44.48 -0.21 -8.76
N GLY A 153 -45.01 -1.31 -9.33
CA GLY A 153 -45.97 -1.28 -10.45
C GLY A 153 -45.35 -1.46 -11.84
N ASP A 154 -44.03 -1.56 -11.95
CA ASP A 154 -43.36 -1.89 -13.20
C ASP A 154 -43.52 -3.37 -13.55
N ALA A 155 -43.54 -3.68 -14.85
CA ALA A 155 -43.53 -5.06 -15.31
C ALA A 155 -42.21 -5.75 -14.90
N PRO A 156 -42.25 -7.04 -14.53
CA PRO A 156 -41.02 -7.79 -14.26
C PRO A 156 -40.14 -7.87 -15.53
N LEU A 157 -38.84 -8.10 -15.32
CA LEU A 157 -37.92 -8.35 -16.42
C LEU A 157 -38.41 -9.55 -17.25
N ASP A 158 -38.26 -9.46 -18.58
CA ASP A 158 -38.72 -10.48 -19.51
C ASP A 158 -38.04 -11.84 -19.22
N PRO A 159 -38.81 -12.87 -18.81
CA PRO A 159 -38.24 -14.17 -18.49
C PRO A 159 -37.61 -14.87 -19.69
N ASP A 160 -38.03 -14.57 -20.92
CA ASP A 160 -37.40 -15.16 -22.12
C ASP A 160 -36.02 -14.57 -22.40
N CYS A 161 -35.74 -13.40 -21.82
CA CYS A 161 -34.48 -12.67 -21.99
C CYS A 161 -33.63 -12.65 -20.70
N LEU A 162 -33.82 -13.63 -19.84
CA LEU A 162 -32.99 -13.92 -18.67
C LEU A 162 -32.27 -15.24 -18.87
N ALA A 163 -30.95 -15.28 -18.67
CA ALA A 163 -30.17 -16.51 -18.74
C ALA A 163 -29.22 -16.63 -17.55
N ARG A 164 -28.98 -17.85 -17.07
CA ARG A 164 -28.03 -18.10 -15.99
C ARG A 164 -26.59 -17.82 -16.44
N ILE A 165 -25.82 -17.14 -15.60
CA ILE A 165 -24.37 -16.98 -15.76
C ILE A 165 -23.68 -18.20 -15.13
N ASP A 166 -22.82 -18.86 -15.91
CA ASP A 166 -22.05 -20.03 -15.47
C ASP A 166 -20.83 -19.58 -14.66
N SER A 167 -20.05 -18.64 -15.19
CA SER A 167 -18.91 -18.06 -14.49
C SER A 167 -18.53 -16.67 -15.01
N ILE A 168 -17.80 -15.93 -14.17
CA ILE A 168 -17.08 -14.72 -14.57
C ILE A 168 -15.59 -14.94 -14.35
N LEU A 169 -14.82 -14.86 -15.43
CA LEU A 169 -13.37 -14.88 -15.39
C LEU A 169 -12.85 -13.43 -15.36
N PHE A 170 -11.90 -13.06 -14.51
CA PHE A 170 -11.42 -11.67 -14.45
C PHE A 170 -9.89 -11.55 -14.34
N SER A 171 -9.34 -10.40 -14.71
CA SER A 171 -7.93 -10.03 -14.50
C SER A 171 -7.83 -8.53 -14.27
N ILE A 172 -6.93 -8.10 -13.39
CA ILE A 172 -6.72 -6.68 -13.05
C ILE A 172 -5.44 -6.18 -13.71
N TRP A 173 -5.50 -4.99 -14.32
CA TRP A 173 -4.35 -4.27 -14.82
C TRP A 173 -4.19 -2.92 -14.10
N PRO A 174 -2.98 -2.50 -13.72
CA PRO A 174 -1.73 -3.25 -13.79
C PRO A 174 -1.72 -4.46 -12.83
N PRO A 175 -1.03 -5.55 -13.17
CA PRO A 175 -0.77 -6.63 -12.23
C PRO A 175 0.06 -6.06 -11.10
N ALA A 176 -0.52 -5.91 -9.91
CA ALA A 176 0.18 -5.40 -8.74
C ALA A 176 0.21 -6.47 -7.67
N ALA A 177 1.42 -6.80 -7.19
CA ALA A 177 1.60 -7.71 -6.06
C ALA A 177 1.01 -7.17 -4.74
N SER A 178 0.91 -5.84 -4.56
CA SER A 178 0.43 -5.25 -3.30
C SER A 178 -1.06 -4.93 -3.33
N ALA A 179 -1.77 -5.32 -2.28
CA ALA A 179 -3.20 -5.07 -2.09
C ALA A 179 -3.59 -3.59 -1.97
N ARG A 180 -2.61 -2.72 -1.74
CA ARG A 180 -2.82 -1.27 -1.64
C ARG A 180 -3.11 -0.60 -2.99
N ARG A 181 -2.73 -1.23 -4.10
CA ARG A 181 -3.08 -0.77 -5.44
C ARG A 181 -4.33 -1.53 -5.88
N SER A 182 -5.30 -0.81 -6.43
CA SER A 182 -6.53 -1.40 -6.99
C SER A 182 -7.57 -1.88 -5.97
N LEU A 183 -7.70 -1.23 -4.80
CA LEU A 183 -8.77 -1.50 -3.82
C LEU A 183 -10.17 -1.45 -4.46
N LEU A 184 -10.48 -0.38 -5.20
CA LEU A 184 -11.76 -0.24 -5.93
C LEU A 184 -12.00 -1.35 -6.95
N ALA A 185 -10.94 -1.78 -7.64
CA ALA A 185 -11.01 -2.89 -8.58
C ALA A 185 -11.33 -4.21 -7.87
N ARG A 186 -10.75 -4.44 -6.68
CA ARG A 186 -11.02 -5.63 -5.86
C ARG A 186 -12.40 -5.58 -5.19
N GLU A 187 -12.86 -4.40 -4.76
CA GLU A 187 -14.23 -4.19 -4.30
C GLU A 187 -15.23 -4.52 -5.40
N PHE A 188 -14.95 -4.12 -6.64
CA PHE A 188 -15.77 -4.47 -7.80
C PHE A 188 -15.81 -5.97 -8.07
N VAL A 189 -14.68 -6.67 -7.96
CA VAL A 189 -14.65 -8.14 -8.04
C VAL A 189 -15.49 -8.76 -6.91
N GLY A 190 -15.38 -8.22 -5.69
CA GLY A 190 -16.24 -8.61 -4.56
C GLY A 190 -17.73 -8.39 -4.85
N TYR A 191 -18.08 -7.28 -5.49
CA TYR A 191 -19.42 -6.97 -5.95
C TYR A 191 -19.92 -7.97 -7.00
N LEU A 192 -19.11 -8.33 -8.00
CA LEU A 192 -19.45 -9.41 -8.94
C LEU A 192 -19.74 -10.73 -8.21
N GLY A 193 -18.92 -11.07 -7.21
CA GLY A 193 -19.13 -12.22 -6.34
C GLY A 193 -20.44 -12.18 -5.55
N SER A 194 -20.88 -10.99 -5.11
CA SER A 194 -22.19 -10.81 -4.46
C SER A 194 -23.38 -10.99 -5.40
N LEU A 195 -23.22 -10.72 -6.70
CA LEU A 195 -24.28 -10.88 -7.69
C LEU A 195 -24.47 -12.34 -8.12
N ILE A 196 -23.38 -13.04 -8.46
CA ILE A 196 -23.48 -14.36 -9.09
C ILE A 196 -23.06 -15.55 -8.21
N GLY A 197 -22.52 -15.27 -7.01
CA GLY A 197 -21.87 -16.25 -6.14
C GLY A 197 -20.35 -16.19 -6.29
N ARG A 198 -19.63 -16.11 -5.16
CA ARG A 198 -18.16 -16.00 -5.12
C ARG A 198 -17.48 -17.20 -5.77
N GLU A 199 -18.09 -18.38 -5.68
CA GLU A 199 -17.62 -19.62 -6.25
C GLU A 199 -17.62 -19.65 -7.78
N LYS A 200 -18.31 -18.70 -8.44
CA LYS A 200 -18.39 -18.58 -9.90
C LYS A 200 -17.50 -17.46 -10.46
N VAL A 201 -16.78 -16.73 -9.61
CA VAL A 201 -15.89 -15.64 -10.01
C VAL A 201 -14.45 -16.13 -9.86
N HIS A 202 -13.71 -16.20 -10.97
CA HIS A 202 -12.38 -16.77 -11.00
C HIS A 202 -11.35 -15.79 -11.57
N GLU A 203 -10.22 -15.65 -10.88
CA GLU A 203 -9.11 -14.84 -11.36
C GLU A 203 -8.31 -15.59 -12.44
N LEU A 204 -8.05 -14.92 -13.56
CA LEU A 204 -7.11 -15.31 -14.59
C LEU A 204 -5.84 -14.48 -14.46
N ARG A 205 -4.71 -15.15 -14.28
CA ARG A 205 -3.40 -14.50 -14.32
C ARG A 205 -2.97 -14.25 -15.76
N VAL A 206 -3.44 -13.17 -16.34
CA VAL A 206 -3.14 -12.79 -17.74
C VAL A 206 -1.84 -12.02 -17.86
N TRP A 207 -1.62 -11.08 -16.95
CA TRP A 207 -0.40 -10.28 -16.91
C TRP A 207 0.42 -10.68 -15.69
N GLN A 208 1.69 -11.01 -15.92
CA GLN A 208 2.64 -11.12 -14.84
C GLN A 208 3.03 -9.72 -14.38
N ASP A 209 3.26 -9.53 -13.08
CA ASP A 209 3.79 -8.29 -12.49
C ASP A 209 5.23 -8.04 -13.01
N THR A 210 5.31 -7.64 -14.27
CA THR A 210 6.55 -7.42 -15.02
C THR A 210 7.08 -6.00 -14.80
N ALA A 211 6.42 -5.22 -13.95
CA ALA A 211 6.89 -3.89 -13.56
C ALA A 211 7.69 -3.88 -12.24
N ALA A 212 7.58 -4.88 -11.37
CA ALA A 212 7.99 -4.71 -9.97
C ALA A 212 9.38 -5.25 -9.58
N VAL A 213 9.91 -6.31 -10.22
CA VAL A 213 11.14 -6.98 -9.73
C VAL A 213 12.27 -6.84 -10.73
N SER A 214 13.14 -5.84 -10.52
CA SER A 214 14.38 -5.73 -11.29
C SER A 214 15.38 -6.83 -10.89
N PRO A 215 16.34 -7.20 -11.75
CA PRO A 215 17.43 -8.10 -11.35
C PRO A 215 18.19 -7.61 -10.11
N ALA A 216 18.28 -6.28 -9.90
CA ALA A 216 18.91 -5.71 -8.72
C ALA A 216 18.14 -6.02 -7.42
N MET A 217 16.82 -6.22 -7.49
CA MET A 217 15.95 -6.60 -6.37
C MET A 217 16.00 -8.09 -6.02
N GLN A 218 16.71 -8.91 -6.81
CA GLN A 218 16.93 -10.34 -6.53
C GLN A 218 18.30 -10.59 -5.89
N ARG A 219 19.07 -9.53 -5.62
CA ARG A 219 20.38 -9.65 -4.98
C ARG A 219 20.21 -9.78 -3.48
N MET A 220 20.57 -10.92 -2.91
CA MET A 220 20.60 -11.08 -1.46
C MET A 220 21.65 -10.15 -0.84
N PRO A 221 21.40 -9.52 0.33
CA PRO A 221 22.30 -8.53 0.90
C PRO A 221 23.73 -9.06 1.10
N VAL A 222 23.89 -10.30 1.56
CA VAL A 222 25.19 -10.97 1.75
C VAL A 222 26.05 -11.07 0.48
N THR A 223 25.45 -10.95 -0.70
CA THR A 223 26.16 -11.02 -1.99
C THR A 223 26.68 -9.66 -2.46
N ILE A 224 26.27 -8.58 -1.80
CA ILE A 224 26.62 -7.21 -2.17
C ILE A 224 27.76 -6.72 -1.27
N PRO A 225 28.86 -6.19 -1.82
CA PRO A 225 29.91 -5.57 -1.01
C PRO A 225 29.35 -4.45 -0.13
N VAL A 226 29.69 -4.46 1.16
CA VAL A 226 29.14 -3.48 2.11
C VAL A 226 29.51 -2.04 1.75
N GLU A 227 30.66 -1.83 1.10
CA GLU A 227 31.10 -0.53 0.59
C GLU A 227 30.17 0.02 -0.51
N GLU A 228 29.58 -0.86 -1.34
CA GLU A 228 28.56 -0.49 -2.34
C GLU A 228 27.30 0.01 -1.63
N ILE A 229 26.87 -0.70 -0.59
CA ILE A 229 25.70 -0.33 0.22
C ILE A 229 25.93 0.99 0.94
N GLU A 230 27.09 1.18 1.59
CA GLU A 230 27.47 2.43 2.25
C GLU A 230 27.42 3.62 1.28
N SER A 231 27.96 3.43 0.08
CA SER A 231 27.97 4.45 -0.98
C SER A 231 26.56 4.77 -1.46
N ALA A 232 25.72 3.76 -1.67
CA ALA A 232 24.32 3.95 -2.10
C ALA A 232 23.47 4.61 -1.01
N VAL A 233 23.62 4.22 0.26
CA VAL A 233 22.93 4.86 1.40
C VAL A 233 23.33 6.33 1.50
N LYS A 234 24.60 6.66 1.30
CA LYS A 234 25.08 8.05 1.27
C LYS A 234 24.49 8.83 0.09
N ALA A 235 24.45 8.23 -1.10
CA ALA A 235 23.82 8.83 -2.28
C ALA A 235 22.31 9.09 -2.09
N LEU A 236 21.61 8.23 -1.33
CA LEU A 236 20.23 8.43 -0.89
C LEU A 236 20.07 9.47 0.22
N GLY A 237 21.14 10.17 0.59
CA GLY A 237 21.17 11.21 1.60
C GLY A 237 21.26 10.69 3.04
N GLY A 238 21.73 9.46 3.27
CA GLY A 238 22.05 8.95 4.61
C GLY A 238 23.24 9.66 5.23
N HIS A 239 23.25 9.84 6.55
CA HIS A 239 24.40 10.36 7.30
C HIS A 239 24.64 9.45 8.50
N TYR A 240 25.63 8.57 8.38
CA TYR A 240 25.94 7.50 9.32
C TYR A 240 27.47 7.34 9.43
N PRO A 241 28.16 8.34 10.04
CA PRO A 241 29.63 8.38 10.06
C PRO A 241 30.25 7.38 11.03
N GLY A 242 29.48 6.84 11.97
CA GLY A 242 29.96 5.92 13.00
C GLY A 242 30.04 4.47 12.56
N GLY A 243 29.89 4.15 11.27
CA GLY A 243 29.89 2.77 10.76
C GLY A 243 28.59 2.00 11.06
N GLU A 244 27.48 2.71 11.27
CA GLU A 244 26.16 2.14 11.57
C GLU A 244 25.67 1.26 10.42
N VAL A 245 25.88 1.69 9.16
CA VAL A 245 25.50 0.91 7.97
C VAL A 245 26.20 -0.46 7.95
N ARG A 246 27.51 -0.48 8.24
CA ARG A 246 28.30 -1.72 8.29
C ARG A 246 27.87 -2.64 9.42
N ARG A 247 27.65 -2.11 10.62
CA ARG A 247 27.13 -2.89 11.76
C ARG A 247 25.75 -3.44 11.46
N TYR A 248 24.89 -2.63 10.83
CA TYR A 248 23.54 -3.04 10.44
C TYR A 248 23.56 -4.14 9.38
N HIS A 249 24.42 -4.01 8.37
CA HIS A 249 24.65 -5.06 7.37
C HIS A 249 25.10 -6.38 8.03
N ALA A 250 26.11 -6.33 8.91
CA ALA A 250 26.60 -7.52 9.60
C ALA A 250 25.53 -8.14 10.51
N ALA A 251 24.82 -7.33 11.30
CA ALA A 251 23.77 -7.76 12.22
C ALA A 251 22.57 -8.38 11.49
N LEU A 252 22.26 -7.94 10.26
CA LEU A 252 21.24 -8.58 9.45
C LEU A 252 21.71 -9.91 8.86
N ASN A 253 22.99 -10.09 8.54
CA ASN A 253 23.44 -11.21 7.69
C ASN A 253 24.28 -12.29 8.39
N PHE A 254 24.66 -12.10 9.66
CA PHE A 254 25.56 -13.06 10.35
C PHE A 254 24.93 -14.45 10.57
N LEU A 255 23.60 -14.56 10.54
CA LEU A 255 22.86 -15.83 10.57
C LEU A 255 22.07 -16.01 9.27
N GLN A 256 22.00 -17.23 8.74
CA GLN A 256 21.33 -17.53 7.47
C GLN A 256 19.80 -17.64 7.55
N HIS A 257 19.24 -17.82 8.75
CA HIS A 257 17.82 -18.07 8.97
C HIS A 257 17.17 -17.08 9.94
N LYS A 258 17.96 -16.12 10.46
CA LYS A 258 17.53 -15.17 11.49
C LYS A 258 18.06 -13.78 11.16
N HIS A 259 17.18 -12.93 10.65
CA HIS A 259 17.50 -11.57 10.20
C HIS A 259 16.70 -10.54 11.00
N PHE A 260 16.94 -10.47 12.31
CA PHE A 260 16.21 -9.57 13.21
C PHE A 260 17.14 -8.61 13.95
N VAL A 261 16.98 -7.31 13.67
CA VAL A 261 17.79 -6.22 14.24
C VAL A 261 16.91 -5.17 14.87
N ILE A 262 17.35 -4.60 15.99
CA ILE A 262 16.72 -3.46 16.65
C ILE A 262 17.66 -2.25 16.56
N LEU A 263 17.15 -1.14 16.03
CA LEU A 263 17.82 0.15 16.02
C LEU A 263 17.29 0.98 17.18
N ALA A 264 18.14 1.28 18.16
CA ALA A 264 17.78 2.05 19.35
C ALA A 264 18.51 3.40 19.36
N GLY A 265 17.86 4.46 19.81
CA GLY A 265 18.52 5.76 19.95
C GLY A 265 17.54 6.92 20.12
N LEU A 266 18.06 8.14 20.17
CA LEU A 266 17.26 9.36 20.30
C LEU A 266 16.29 9.55 19.13
N SER A 267 15.19 10.26 19.38
CA SER A 267 14.28 10.65 18.31
C SER A 267 14.99 11.56 17.28
N GLY A 268 14.79 11.27 16.00
CA GLY A 268 15.33 12.06 14.90
C GLY A 268 16.79 11.77 14.50
N THR A 269 17.42 10.70 14.99
CA THR A 269 18.78 10.28 14.58
C THR A 269 18.84 9.46 13.28
N GLY A 270 17.67 9.19 12.67
CA GLY A 270 17.60 8.54 11.36
C GLY A 270 17.56 7.01 11.39
N LYS A 271 17.10 6.39 12.48
CA LYS A 271 16.93 4.93 12.64
C LYS A 271 16.06 4.31 11.54
N THR A 272 14.81 4.76 11.41
CA THR A 272 13.90 4.31 10.35
C THR A 272 14.49 4.61 8.97
N GLN A 273 15.10 5.77 8.79
CA GLN A 273 15.75 6.13 7.52
C GLN A 273 16.94 5.23 7.15
N LEU A 274 17.67 4.68 8.14
CA LEU A 274 18.75 3.73 7.90
C LEU A 274 18.19 2.46 7.26
N ALA A 275 17.16 1.88 7.89
CA ALA A 275 16.51 0.67 7.38
C ALA A 275 15.93 0.87 5.97
N LEU A 276 15.24 2.00 5.73
CA LEU A 276 14.65 2.32 4.43
C LEU A 276 15.71 2.53 3.34
N LYS A 277 16.76 3.31 3.62
CA LYS A 277 17.83 3.59 2.64
C LYS A 277 18.68 2.37 2.38
N TYR A 278 18.97 1.57 3.40
CA TYR A 278 19.66 0.30 3.26
C TYR A 278 18.90 -0.66 2.34
N THR A 279 17.58 -0.81 2.57
CA THR A 279 16.72 -1.66 1.73
C THR A 279 16.77 -1.22 0.26
N ARG A 280 16.56 0.08 0.03
CA ARG A 280 16.63 0.66 -1.31
C ARG A 280 18.00 0.46 -1.97
N ALA A 281 19.08 0.61 -1.22
CA ALA A 281 20.43 0.34 -1.69
C ALA A 281 20.61 -1.12 -2.13
N VAL A 282 20.15 -2.08 -1.31
CA VAL A 282 20.16 -3.53 -1.66
C VAL A 282 19.39 -3.76 -2.96
N HIS A 283 18.19 -3.20 -3.08
CA HIS A 283 17.33 -3.30 -4.26
C HIS A 283 17.79 -2.48 -5.47
N GLY A 284 18.90 -1.74 -5.36
CA GLY A 284 19.45 -0.93 -6.46
C GLY A 284 18.64 0.34 -6.78
N LEU A 285 17.78 0.79 -5.87
CA LEU A 285 16.99 2.00 -6.02
C LEU A 285 17.80 3.25 -5.65
N THR A 286 17.85 4.22 -6.55
CA THR A 286 18.64 5.46 -6.39
C THR A 286 17.83 6.67 -5.92
N SER A 287 16.52 6.50 -5.69
CA SER A 287 15.62 7.58 -5.27
C SER A 287 14.76 7.17 -4.08
N ASN A 288 14.62 8.10 -3.12
CA ASN A 288 13.75 7.93 -1.96
C ASN A 288 12.25 7.94 -2.30
N LYS A 289 11.88 8.34 -3.53
CA LYS A 289 10.49 8.42 -3.98
C LYS A 289 10.07 7.21 -4.82
N SER A 290 11.02 6.41 -5.30
CA SER A 290 10.69 5.22 -6.09
C SER A 290 9.94 4.21 -5.20
N PRO A 291 8.84 3.62 -5.70
CA PRO A 291 8.16 2.55 -4.99
C PRO A 291 9.08 1.34 -4.89
N ASP A 292 9.08 0.70 -3.74
CA ASP A 292 9.82 -0.53 -3.46
C ASP A 292 8.82 -1.60 -3.03
N PRO A 293 8.53 -2.60 -3.87
CA PRO A 293 7.50 -3.60 -3.59
C PRO A 293 7.91 -4.59 -2.50
N PHE A 294 9.20 -4.67 -2.17
CA PHE A 294 9.74 -5.59 -1.16
C PHE A 294 10.06 -4.90 0.16
N LEU A 295 9.63 -3.65 0.34
CA LEU A 295 9.82 -2.87 1.56
C LEU A 295 8.49 -2.54 2.22
N PHE A 296 8.31 -3.05 3.43
CA PHE A 296 7.09 -2.86 4.22
C PHE A 296 7.42 -2.06 5.48
N VAL A 297 6.73 -0.92 5.64
CA VAL A 297 6.77 -0.15 6.89
C VAL A 297 5.49 -0.44 7.67
N CYS A 298 5.66 -0.95 8.88
CA CYS A 298 4.60 -1.32 9.80
C CYS A 298 4.67 -0.41 11.03
N PRO A 299 3.93 0.71 11.06
CA PRO A 299 3.84 1.54 12.25
C PRO A 299 3.13 0.76 13.35
N VAL A 300 3.81 0.53 14.46
CA VAL A 300 3.21 -0.15 15.62
C VAL A 300 2.15 0.75 16.23
N ARG A 301 1.07 0.14 16.73
CA ARG A 301 -0.01 0.87 17.39
C ARG A 301 -0.02 0.56 18.89
N PRO A 302 -0.34 1.54 19.76
CA PRO A 302 -0.29 1.36 21.20
C PRO A 302 -1.27 0.29 21.71
N GLU A 303 -2.36 0.05 20.99
CA GLU A 303 -3.39 -0.95 21.31
C GLU A 303 -3.01 -2.39 20.95
N TRP A 304 -1.84 -2.64 20.36
CA TRP A 304 -1.40 -4.00 20.02
C TRP A 304 -1.09 -4.80 21.28
N THR A 305 -2.06 -5.62 21.69
CA THR A 305 -1.98 -6.49 22.87
C THR A 305 -1.82 -7.97 22.54
N ASP A 306 -1.87 -8.33 21.25
CA ASP A 306 -1.75 -9.70 20.75
C ASP A 306 -1.18 -9.70 19.31
N PRO A 307 -0.87 -10.88 18.74
CA PRO A 307 -0.22 -10.97 17.43
C PRO A 307 -1.05 -10.50 16.23
N THR A 308 -2.36 -10.25 16.37
CA THR A 308 -3.26 -9.97 15.23
C THR A 308 -2.88 -8.70 14.45
N GLY A 309 -2.19 -7.75 15.09
CA GLY A 309 -1.63 -6.57 14.42
C GLY A 309 -0.59 -6.91 13.33
N LEU A 310 0.06 -8.07 13.45
CA LEU A 310 1.07 -8.57 12.51
C LEU A 310 0.57 -9.78 11.72
N THR A 311 -0.16 -10.70 12.34
CA THR A 311 -0.59 -11.96 11.73
C THR A 311 -1.97 -11.86 11.10
N GLY A 312 -2.77 -10.84 11.45
CA GLY A 312 -4.13 -10.70 10.97
C GLY A 312 -5.14 -11.55 11.74
N TYR A 313 -6.37 -11.53 11.25
CA TYR A 313 -7.50 -12.28 11.83
C TYR A 313 -8.58 -12.51 10.79
N TYR A 314 -9.43 -13.51 11.02
CA TYR A 314 -10.61 -13.72 10.17
C TYR A 314 -11.76 -12.82 10.60
N ASP A 315 -12.21 -11.96 9.70
CA ASP A 315 -13.37 -11.10 9.91
C ASP A 315 -14.64 -11.78 9.37
N VAL A 316 -15.55 -12.08 10.30
CA VAL A 316 -16.82 -12.76 10.03
C VAL A 316 -17.77 -11.86 9.23
N LEU A 317 -17.69 -10.54 9.39
CA LEU A 317 -18.59 -9.60 8.71
C LEU A 317 -18.27 -9.50 7.21
N SER A 318 -16.99 -9.34 6.86
CA SER A 318 -16.56 -9.34 5.47
C SER A 318 -16.42 -10.75 4.87
N ASN A 319 -16.42 -11.78 5.74
CA ASN A 319 -16.13 -13.17 5.38
C ASN A 319 -14.79 -13.27 4.63
N ARG A 320 -13.75 -12.65 5.21
CA ARG A 320 -12.38 -12.57 4.68
C ARG A 320 -11.35 -12.54 5.80
N TYR A 321 -10.15 -13.01 5.52
CA TYR A 321 -9.01 -12.89 6.43
C TYR A 321 -8.36 -11.51 6.27
N VAL A 322 -8.36 -10.68 7.31
CA VAL A 322 -7.71 -9.37 7.31
C VAL A 322 -6.20 -9.56 7.31
N VAL A 323 -5.54 -9.16 6.23
CA VAL A 323 -4.08 -9.29 6.05
C VAL A 323 -3.40 -7.94 6.36
N PRO A 324 -2.64 -7.83 7.47
CA PRO A 324 -1.85 -6.65 7.77
C PRO A 324 -0.55 -6.62 6.93
N PRO A 325 0.17 -5.48 6.90
CA PRO A 325 1.38 -5.31 6.08
C PRO A 325 2.50 -6.31 6.41
N PHE A 326 2.64 -6.75 7.66
CA PHE A 326 3.62 -7.76 8.04
C PHE A 326 3.30 -9.10 7.37
N LEU A 327 2.08 -9.62 7.52
CA LEU A 327 1.67 -10.87 6.86
C LEU A 327 1.77 -10.77 5.33
N GLU A 328 1.40 -9.62 4.74
CA GLU A 328 1.60 -9.37 3.30
C GLU A 328 3.08 -9.54 2.90
N ALA A 329 4.01 -9.02 3.70
CA ALA A 329 5.44 -9.19 3.48
C ALA A 329 5.90 -10.66 3.58
N VAL A 330 5.40 -11.42 4.56
CA VAL A 330 5.74 -12.85 4.71
C VAL A 330 5.23 -13.67 3.52
N LEU A 331 4.00 -13.39 3.06
CA LEU A 331 3.43 -14.02 1.87
C LEU A 331 4.22 -13.66 0.61
N LEU A 332 4.60 -12.39 0.45
CA LEU A 332 5.43 -11.93 -0.67
C LEU A 332 6.81 -12.59 -0.68
N ALA A 333 7.48 -12.63 0.47
CA ALA A 333 8.77 -13.30 0.64
C ALA A 333 8.67 -14.81 0.36
N THR A 334 7.51 -15.41 0.65
CA THR A 334 7.22 -16.80 0.31
C THR A 334 7.07 -17.03 -1.20
N ALA A 335 6.40 -16.11 -1.89
CA ALA A 335 6.24 -16.17 -3.34
C ALA A 335 7.54 -15.84 -4.11
N HIS A 336 8.40 -14.99 -3.54
CA HIS A 336 9.64 -14.50 -4.17
C HIS A 336 10.87 -14.88 -3.34
N ARG A 337 11.18 -16.18 -3.25
CA ARG A 337 12.28 -16.72 -2.44
C ARG A 337 13.66 -16.13 -2.77
N ASP A 338 13.86 -15.69 -4.01
CA ASP A 338 15.12 -15.15 -4.50
C ASP A 338 15.27 -13.63 -4.27
N SER A 339 14.23 -12.95 -3.78
CA SER A 339 14.26 -11.51 -3.48
C SER A 339 14.24 -11.27 -1.97
N PRO A 340 15.17 -10.50 -1.39
CA PRO A 340 15.07 -10.13 0.01
C PRO A 340 13.85 -9.22 0.24
N VAL A 341 13.09 -9.48 1.30
CA VAL A 341 11.93 -8.68 1.70
C VAL A 341 12.19 -8.07 3.06
N PHE A 342 12.05 -6.76 3.17
CA PHE A 342 12.36 -6.00 4.37
C PHE A 342 11.09 -5.49 5.04
N VAL A 343 11.01 -5.70 6.35
CA VAL A 343 9.95 -5.21 7.21
C VAL A 343 10.54 -4.30 8.27
N VAL A 344 10.03 -3.07 8.35
CA VAL A 344 10.39 -2.09 9.37
C VAL A 344 9.22 -1.93 10.34
N LEU A 345 9.37 -2.43 11.57
CA LEU A 345 8.46 -2.18 12.69
C LEU A 345 8.83 -0.83 13.29
N ASP A 346 8.11 0.22 12.89
CA ASP A 346 8.41 1.59 13.30
C ASP A 346 7.82 1.89 14.68
N GLU A 347 8.62 2.46 15.58
CA GLU A 347 8.30 2.69 16.99
C GLU A 347 7.83 1.39 17.68
N MET A 348 8.66 0.35 17.56
CA MET A 348 8.38 -1.01 18.01
C MET A 348 7.95 -1.07 19.49
N ASN A 349 8.49 -0.17 20.32
CA ASN A 349 8.22 -0.06 21.76
C ASN A 349 6.97 0.75 22.13
N LEU A 350 6.18 1.23 21.15
CA LEU A 350 4.92 1.91 21.42
C LEU A 350 3.89 0.99 22.08
N ALA A 351 3.96 -0.31 21.78
CA ALA A 351 3.26 -1.38 22.49
C ALA A 351 4.25 -2.37 23.13
N ARG A 352 3.75 -3.25 24.00
CA ARG A 352 4.57 -4.31 24.61
C ARG A 352 4.99 -5.32 23.55
N VAL A 353 6.25 -5.22 23.13
CA VAL A 353 6.82 -6.04 22.03
C VAL A 353 6.58 -7.53 22.24
N GLU A 354 6.77 -8.02 23.47
CA GLU A 354 6.58 -9.43 23.81
C GLU A 354 5.15 -9.96 23.62
N TYR A 355 4.14 -9.09 23.49
CA TYR A 355 2.74 -9.52 23.35
C TYR A 355 2.35 -9.70 21.89
N TYR A 356 2.63 -8.70 21.04
CA TYR A 356 2.25 -8.77 19.63
C TYR A 356 3.30 -9.47 18.76
N PHE A 357 4.56 -9.56 19.23
CA PHE A 357 5.65 -10.17 18.48
C PHE A 357 6.05 -11.57 19.00
N SER A 358 5.33 -12.11 20.00
CA SER A 358 5.65 -13.41 20.62
C SER A 358 5.80 -14.54 19.61
N ASP A 359 4.81 -14.67 18.73
CA ASP A 359 4.70 -15.82 17.84
C ASP A 359 5.77 -15.76 16.75
N VAL A 360 6.05 -14.55 16.26
CA VAL A 360 7.15 -14.31 15.31
C VAL A 360 8.50 -14.59 15.96
N LEU A 361 8.73 -14.15 17.21
CA LEU A 361 9.96 -14.48 17.94
C LEU A 361 10.13 -15.98 18.14
N SER A 362 9.04 -16.69 18.48
CA SER A 362 9.05 -18.14 18.61
C SER A 362 9.43 -18.80 17.29
N CYS A 363 8.78 -18.42 16.18
CA CYS A 363 9.06 -18.98 14.85
C CYS A 363 10.51 -18.71 14.38
N ILE A 364 11.06 -17.53 14.67
CA ILE A 364 12.45 -17.18 14.35
C ILE A 364 13.44 -18.09 15.10
N GLU A 365 13.10 -18.54 16.30
CA GLU A 365 13.99 -19.35 17.15
C GLU A 365 13.83 -20.86 16.93
N THR A 366 12.59 -21.34 16.76
CA THR A 366 12.30 -22.77 16.58
C THR A 366 12.34 -23.21 15.12
N GLY A 367 12.13 -22.30 14.17
CA GLY A 367 11.92 -22.60 12.76
C GLY A 367 10.55 -23.21 12.44
N GLU A 368 9.63 -23.24 13.41
CA GLU A 368 8.27 -23.74 13.23
C GLU A 368 7.41 -22.78 12.39
N ALA A 369 6.29 -23.29 11.89
CA ALA A 369 5.35 -22.51 11.10
C ALA A 369 4.49 -21.58 11.98
N LEU A 370 4.31 -20.34 11.51
CA LEU A 370 3.39 -19.39 12.11
C LEU A 370 1.95 -19.85 11.86
N GLN A 371 1.19 -20.09 12.92
CA GLN A 371 -0.22 -20.48 12.82
C GLN A 371 -1.07 -19.23 12.57
N LEU A 372 -1.83 -19.23 11.47
CA LEU A 372 -2.67 -18.10 11.05
C LEU A 372 -4.16 -18.34 11.31
N HIS A 373 -4.65 -19.57 11.06
CA HIS A 373 -6.02 -19.98 11.31
C HIS A 373 -6.18 -21.51 11.39
N SER A 374 -7.26 -21.99 12.00
CA SER A 374 -7.52 -23.43 12.16
C SER A 374 -8.31 -24.10 11.02
N SER A 375 -8.69 -23.36 9.97
CA SER A 375 -9.38 -23.94 8.81
C SER A 375 -8.48 -24.93 8.05
N GLY A 376 -9.01 -26.10 7.70
CA GLY A 376 -8.31 -27.11 6.91
C GLY A 376 -8.16 -26.77 5.42
N VAL A 377 -8.75 -25.65 4.98
CA VAL A 377 -8.59 -25.09 3.64
C VAL A 377 -8.14 -23.63 3.72
N PRO A 378 -7.32 -23.15 2.75
CA PRO A 378 -6.92 -21.75 2.71
C PRO A 378 -8.11 -20.78 2.65
N LEU A 379 -8.01 -19.66 3.37
CA LEU A 379 -9.03 -18.61 3.40
C LEU A 379 -8.73 -17.49 2.38
N GLU A 380 -9.76 -16.77 1.96
CA GLU A 380 -9.59 -15.60 1.09
C GLU A 380 -9.19 -14.38 1.93
N GLY A 381 -8.05 -13.76 1.62
CA GLY A 381 -7.58 -12.54 2.28
C GLY A 381 -8.34 -11.28 1.87
N SER A 382 -8.28 -10.23 2.69
CA SER A 382 -8.73 -8.87 2.38
C SER A 382 -7.99 -8.27 1.17
N THR A 383 -6.82 -8.82 0.89
CA THR A 383 -5.93 -8.52 -0.24
C THR A 383 -6.22 -9.39 -1.47
N GLY A 384 -7.21 -10.29 -1.39
CA GLY A 384 -7.52 -11.29 -2.42
C GLY A 384 -6.51 -12.43 -2.53
N THR A 385 -5.45 -12.45 -1.70
CA THR A 385 -4.51 -13.57 -1.66
C THR A 385 -5.07 -14.73 -0.86
N SER A 386 -4.78 -15.96 -1.27
CA SER A 386 -5.11 -17.16 -0.49
C SER A 386 -4.20 -17.24 0.75
N ILE A 387 -4.80 -17.37 1.93
CA ILE A 387 -4.11 -17.42 3.22
C ILE A 387 -4.10 -18.87 3.68
N PRO A 388 -2.91 -19.51 3.86
CA PRO A 388 -2.82 -20.86 4.39
C PRO A 388 -3.09 -20.87 5.91
N ALA A 389 -3.38 -22.06 6.44
CA ALA A 389 -3.55 -22.26 7.88
C ALA A 389 -2.28 -21.96 8.69
N GLU A 390 -1.13 -22.31 8.11
CA GLU A 390 0.18 -22.14 8.71
C GLU A 390 1.20 -21.67 7.66
N LEU A 391 2.19 -20.90 8.09
CA LEU A 391 3.18 -20.31 7.20
C LEU A 391 4.57 -20.25 7.86
N THR A 392 5.55 -20.95 7.29
CA THR A 392 6.94 -20.86 7.75
C THR A 392 7.56 -19.51 7.36
N LEU A 393 8.23 -18.86 8.33
CA LEU A 393 8.94 -17.62 8.06
C LEU A 393 10.08 -17.86 7.05
N PRO A 394 10.12 -17.10 5.97
CA PRO A 394 11.01 -17.41 4.87
C PRO A 394 12.41 -16.80 5.11
N PRO A 395 13.51 -17.48 4.70
CA PRO A 395 14.87 -17.04 5.02
C PRO A 395 15.26 -15.73 4.33
N ASN A 396 14.51 -15.28 3.33
CA ASN A 396 14.69 -14.00 2.67
C ASN A 396 13.91 -12.85 3.36
N LEU A 397 13.31 -13.06 4.54
CA LEU A 397 12.63 -12.03 5.32
C LEU A 397 13.58 -11.36 6.32
N TYR A 398 13.73 -10.04 6.20
CA TYR A 398 14.57 -9.20 7.05
C TYR A 398 13.68 -8.29 7.89
N ILE A 399 13.76 -8.39 9.21
CA ILE A 399 12.92 -7.63 10.14
C ILE A 399 13.78 -6.63 10.91
N THR A 400 13.33 -5.38 10.97
CA THR A 400 14.00 -4.32 11.73
C THR A 400 13.02 -3.56 12.60
N GLY A 401 13.28 -3.52 13.90
CA GLY A 401 12.52 -2.68 14.85
C GLY A 401 13.24 -1.36 15.12
N THR A 402 12.50 -0.26 15.22
CA THR A 402 13.05 1.03 15.67
C THR A 402 12.53 1.38 17.06
N ILE A 403 13.41 1.84 17.95
CA ILE A 403 13.09 2.16 19.35
C ILE A 403 13.61 3.55 19.71
N ASN A 404 12.74 4.35 20.32
CA ASN A 404 13.10 5.62 20.97
C ASN A 404 13.43 5.35 22.45
N ILE A 405 14.60 5.81 22.93
CA ILE A 405 15.06 5.60 24.32
C ILE A 405 14.64 6.78 25.23
N ASP A 406 14.32 7.92 24.63
CA ASP A 406 14.06 9.21 25.28
C ASP A 406 12.60 9.44 25.71
N GLU A 407 11.68 8.56 25.30
CA GLU A 407 10.23 8.72 25.46
C GLU A 407 9.63 7.67 26.41
N THR A 408 8.57 8.05 27.13
CA THR A 408 7.77 7.24 28.06
C THR A 408 7.02 6.12 27.33
N THR A 409 7.77 5.16 26.84
CA THR A 409 7.31 3.99 26.09
C THR A 409 7.46 2.75 26.96
N SER A 410 6.83 1.64 26.55
CA SER A 410 6.99 0.39 27.28
C SER A 410 8.45 -0.06 27.17
N PRO A 411 9.16 -0.31 28.28
CA PRO A 411 10.51 -0.85 28.21
C PRO A 411 10.45 -2.21 27.51
N VAL A 412 11.35 -2.44 26.56
CA VAL A 412 11.47 -3.72 25.89
C VAL A 412 12.08 -4.72 26.87
N SER A 413 11.46 -5.88 27.03
CA SER A 413 11.94 -6.90 27.96
C SER A 413 13.24 -7.55 27.48
N ASP A 414 14.04 -8.02 28.44
CA ASP A 414 15.28 -8.77 28.19
C ASP A 414 15.04 -9.96 27.26
N LYS A 415 13.87 -10.61 27.36
CA LYS A 415 13.47 -11.73 26.48
C LYS A 415 13.48 -11.37 24.99
N VAL A 416 13.14 -10.13 24.64
CA VAL A 416 13.16 -9.65 23.25
C VAL A 416 14.57 -9.23 22.87
N LEU A 417 15.27 -8.52 23.77
CA LEU A 417 16.64 -8.04 23.53
C LEU A 417 17.63 -9.20 23.34
N ASP A 418 17.51 -10.27 24.12
CA ASP A 418 18.33 -11.49 24.00
C ASP A 418 18.18 -12.18 22.63
N ARG A 419 17.02 -11.97 21.98
CA ARG A 419 16.70 -12.56 20.68
C ARG A 419 17.02 -11.64 19.50
N ALA A 420 17.34 -10.38 19.74
CA ALA A 420 17.62 -9.40 18.69
C ALA A 420 19.08 -8.96 18.71
N HIS A 421 19.63 -8.59 17.56
CA HIS A 421 20.85 -7.78 17.58
C HIS A 421 20.47 -6.31 17.76
N VAL A 422 20.94 -5.67 18.82
CA VAL A 422 20.65 -4.25 19.10
C VAL A 422 21.81 -3.38 18.60
N ILE A 423 21.48 -2.31 17.87
CA ILE A 423 22.43 -1.29 17.44
C ILE A 423 22.04 0.04 18.06
N ASP A 424 22.95 0.60 18.85
CA ASP A 424 22.80 1.93 19.42
C ASP A 424 23.18 3.01 18.40
N MET A 425 22.26 3.95 18.19
CA MET A 425 22.34 5.11 17.31
C MET A 425 22.12 6.41 18.10
N SER A 426 22.48 6.42 19.39
CA SER A 426 22.38 7.59 20.27
C SER A 426 23.51 8.61 20.04
N ALA A 427 24.62 8.20 19.44
CA ALA A 427 25.69 9.11 19.05
C ALA A 427 25.26 9.98 17.86
N VAL A 428 25.41 11.31 18.00
CA VAL A 428 24.99 12.29 16.99
C VAL A 428 26.19 13.14 16.58
N ASP A 429 26.59 13.03 15.32
CA ASP A 429 27.59 13.91 14.68
C ASP A 429 26.91 15.13 14.05
N LEU A 430 26.50 16.06 14.90
CA LEU A 430 25.73 17.21 14.45
C LEU A 430 26.52 18.11 13.49
N ALA A 431 27.82 18.29 13.73
CA ALA A 431 28.68 19.13 12.90
C ALA A 431 28.89 18.53 11.51
N GLY A 432 29.21 17.23 11.44
CA GLY A 432 29.34 16.52 10.17
C GLY A 432 28.03 16.52 9.38
N PHE A 433 26.90 16.33 10.05
CA PHE A 433 25.58 16.39 9.42
C PHE A 433 25.29 17.76 8.81
N LEU A 434 25.54 18.86 9.53
CA LEU A 434 25.31 20.21 9.01
C LEU A 434 26.20 20.53 7.80
N ALA A 435 27.46 20.09 7.83
CA ALA A 435 28.36 20.24 6.69
C ALA A 435 27.90 19.43 5.47
N GLU A 436 27.44 18.21 5.69
CA GLU A 436 26.92 17.38 4.60
C GLU A 436 25.59 17.93 4.05
N LEU A 437 24.73 18.49 4.90
CA LEU A 437 23.48 19.13 4.49
C LEU A 437 23.74 20.31 3.53
N GLU A 438 24.70 21.18 3.84
CA GLU A 438 25.14 22.26 2.95
C GLU A 438 25.75 21.75 1.66
N SER A 439 26.57 20.68 1.72
CA SER A 439 27.20 20.11 0.52
C SER A 439 26.17 19.60 -0.50
N ARG A 440 24.99 19.16 -0.03
CA ARG A 440 23.88 18.69 -0.86
C ARG A 440 23.03 19.85 -1.41
N ASP A 441 23.01 20.98 -0.70
CA ASP A 441 22.22 22.15 -1.06
C ASP A 441 22.94 23.43 -0.60
N GLN A 442 23.72 24.02 -1.52
CA GLN A 442 24.52 25.21 -1.25
C GLN A 442 23.67 26.44 -0.86
N SER A 443 22.35 26.43 -1.15
CA SER A 443 21.46 27.52 -0.74
C SER A 443 21.30 27.63 0.78
N LEU A 444 21.66 26.58 1.53
CA LEU A 444 21.57 26.54 2.99
C LEU A 444 22.74 27.21 3.72
N THR A 445 23.80 27.63 3.01
CA THR A 445 25.05 28.16 3.60
C THR A 445 24.81 29.29 4.61
N ALA A 446 24.05 30.32 4.21
CA ALA A 446 23.77 31.46 5.09
C ALA A 446 22.89 31.06 6.30
N ALA A 447 21.91 30.17 6.08
CA ALA A 447 21.03 29.68 7.12
C ALA A 447 21.76 28.83 8.16
N ARG A 448 22.66 27.94 7.71
CA ARG A 448 23.55 27.16 8.59
C ARG A 448 24.43 28.08 9.42
N THR A 449 25.13 29.02 8.77
CA THR A 449 26.07 29.95 9.42
C THR A 449 25.39 30.73 10.55
N ALA A 450 24.12 31.11 10.37
CA ALA A 450 23.36 31.86 11.37
C ALA A 450 23.10 31.08 12.68
N CYS A 451 22.89 29.76 12.61
CA CYS A 451 22.41 28.96 13.74
C CYS A 451 23.39 27.90 14.26
N GLU A 452 24.42 27.54 13.49
CA GLU A 452 25.30 26.39 13.78
C GLU A 452 25.98 26.49 15.15
N SER A 453 26.54 27.64 15.51
CA SER A 453 27.22 27.83 16.80
C SER A 453 26.30 27.57 18.00
N HIS A 454 25.08 28.09 17.95
CA HIS A 454 24.07 27.90 18.99
C HIS A 454 23.57 26.45 19.03
N LEU A 455 23.34 25.83 17.87
CA LEU A 455 22.93 24.42 17.77
C LEU A 455 23.97 23.48 18.35
N LEU A 456 25.24 23.64 17.98
CA LEU A 456 26.34 22.79 18.46
C LEU A 456 26.56 22.96 19.97
N ALA A 457 26.51 24.20 20.48
CA ALA A 457 26.64 24.48 21.90
C ALA A 457 25.49 23.87 22.71
N ALA A 458 24.23 24.06 22.26
CA ALA A 458 23.07 23.51 22.91
C ALA A 458 23.08 21.98 22.89
N HIS A 459 23.35 21.36 21.74
CA HIS A 459 23.46 19.91 21.60
C HIS A 459 24.51 19.33 22.55
N LYS A 460 25.72 19.91 22.57
CA LYS A 460 26.82 19.43 23.42
C LYS A 460 26.42 19.44 24.91
N LEU A 461 25.80 20.52 25.38
CA LEU A 461 25.35 20.64 26.77
C LEU A 461 24.23 19.63 27.06
N MET A 462 23.19 19.60 26.24
CA MET A 462 22.02 18.72 26.45
C MET A 462 22.37 17.23 26.36
N ALA A 463 23.27 16.84 25.45
CA ALA A 463 23.69 15.45 25.27
C ALA A 463 24.38 14.88 26.53
N THR A 464 25.19 15.67 27.25
CA THR A 464 25.84 15.23 28.51
C THR A 464 24.85 14.86 29.61
N HIS A 465 23.61 15.32 29.51
CA HIS A 465 22.53 15.05 30.45
C HIS A 465 21.45 14.12 29.88
N GLY A 466 21.69 13.47 28.74
CA GLY A 466 20.72 12.57 28.10
C GLY A 466 19.51 13.26 27.47
N LEU A 467 19.59 14.58 27.24
CA LEU A 467 18.53 15.41 26.67
C LEU A 467 18.87 15.91 25.25
N GLY A 468 19.82 15.24 24.58
CA GLY A 468 20.26 15.59 23.23
C GLY A 468 19.14 15.53 22.20
N PHE A 469 19.42 16.03 20.99
CA PHE A 469 18.47 16.00 19.87
C PHE A 469 19.16 15.52 18.59
N GLY A 470 18.43 14.77 17.77
CA GLY A 470 18.96 14.23 16.52
C GLY A 470 18.93 15.19 15.34
N TYR A 471 19.42 14.69 14.21
CA TYR A 471 19.57 15.39 12.93
C TYR A 471 18.28 16.04 12.41
N ARG A 472 17.10 15.44 12.65
CA ARG A 472 15.81 15.99 12.22
C ARG A 472 15.58 17.42 12.75
N VAL A 473 15.84 17.65 14.04
CA VAL A 473 15.64 18.97 14.65
C VAL A 473 16.61 19.99 14.03
N ALA A 474 17.86 19.59 13.81
CA ALA A 474 18.86 20.45 13.21
C ALA A 474 18.52 20.83 11.76
N GLU A 475 18.08 19.86 10.95
CA GLU A 475 17.66 20.11 9.57
C GLU A 475 16.45 21.04 9.52
N GLU A 476 15.45 20.84 10.38
CA GLU A 476 14.30 21.74 10.47
C GLU A 476 14.71 23.17 10.81
N VAL A 477 15.64 23.36 11.75
CA VAL A 477 16.15 24.69 12.11
C VAL A 477 16.82 25.38 10.93
N VAL A 478 17.74 24.70 10.24
CA VAL A 478 18.45 25.25 9.08
C VAL A 478 17.48 25.58 7.94
N ARG A 479 16.54 24.69 7.62
CA ARG A 479 15.55 24.93 6.56
C ARG A 479 14.58 26.05 6.91
N TYR A 480 14.19 26.19 8.19
CA TYR A 480 13.37 27.30 8.65
C TYR A 480 14.11 28.63 8.50
N HIS A 481 15.39 28.70 8.87
CA HIS A 481 16.22 29.89 8.64
C HIS A 481 16.25 30.29 7.17
N MET A 482 16.47 29.34 6.27
CA MET A 482 16.47 29.59 4.82
C MET A 482 15.11 30.15 4.36
N PHE A 483 14.01 29.50 4.76
CA PHE A 483 12.67 29.94 4.38
C PHE A 483 12.37 31.36 4.88
N SER A 484 12.74 31.65 6.14
CA SER A 484 12.50 32.95 6.77
C SER A 484 13.32 34.07 6.11
N ALA A 485 14.57 33.80 5.76
CA ALA A 485 15.41 34.74 5.02
C ALA A 485 14.84 35.06 3.64
N GLN A 486 14.30 34.06 2.94
CA GLN A 486 13.75 34.22 1.59
C GLN A 486 12.41 34.96 1.55
N HIS A 487 11.55 34.76 2.54
CA HIS A 487 10.14 35.22 2.47
C HIS A 487 9.81 36.38 3.40
N PHE A 488 10.51 36.50 4.54
CA PHE A 488 10.16 37.46 5.58
C PHE A 488 11.25 38.50 5.83
N ASN A 489 12.46 38.31 5.27
CA ASN A 489 13.64 39.12 5.56
C ASN A 489 13.86 39.31 7.08
N ALA A 490 13.57 38.24 7.83
CA ALA A 490 13.63 38.27 9.29
C ALA A 490 15.07 38.34 9.80
N ASP A 491 15.26 38.96 10.96
CA ASP A 491 16.53 38.98 11.65
C ASP A 491 16.98 37.55 12.03
N PRO A 492 18.17 37.09 11.59
CA PRO A 492 18.64 35.73 11.90
C PRO A 492 18.79 35.45 13.40
N ALA A 493 19.14 36.45 14.22
CA ALA A 493 19.24 36.25 15.66
C ALA A 493 17.86 36.00 16.28
N GLY A 494 16.85 36.80 15.91
CA GLY A 494 15.46 36.59 16.29
C GLY A 494 14.91 35.22 15.86
N VAL A 495 15.19 34.77 14.64
CA VAL A 495 14.78 33.43 14.17
C VAL A 495 15.46 32.32 14.99
N THR A 496 16.75 32.46 15.30
CA THR A 496 17.46 31.49 16.13
C THR A 496 16.83 31.43 17.52
N ASP A 497 16.54 32.58 18.13
CA ASP A 497 15.94 32.70 19.45
C ASP A 497 14.58 31.99 19.53
N ASP A 498 13.73 32.23 18.54
CA ASP A 498 12.42 31.60 18.42
C ASP A 498 12.52 30.08 18.33
N LEU A 499 13.42 29.57 17.48
CA LEU A 499 13.59 28.14 17.25
C LEU A 499 14.25 27.43 18.44
N MET A 500 15.16 28.09 19.16
CA MET A 500 15.72 27.56 20.40
C MET A 500 14.61 27.29 21.40
N VAL A 501 13.73 28.27 21.66
CA VAL A 501 12.60 28.10 22.58
C VAL A 501 11.63 27.03 22.06
N GLN A 502 11.21 27.10 20.79
CA GLN A 502 10.11 26.28 20.28
C GLN A 502 10.47 24.81 20.00
N LYS A 503 11.74 24.50 19.68
CA LYS A 503 12.15 23.16 19.21
C LYS A 503 13.18 22.46 20.10
N ILE A 504 14.04 23.23 20.76
CA ILE A 504 15.21 22.69 21.48
C ILE A 504 14.97 22.73 22.98
N LEU A 505 14.73 23.92 23.54
CA LEU A 505 14.58 24.12 24.99
C LEU A 505 13.29 23.50 25.54
N VAL A 506 12.27 23.25 24.72
CA VAL A 506 11.06 22.48 25.06
C VAL A 506 11.33 21.05 25.53
N LYS A 507 12.53 20.51 25.29
CA LYS A 507 12.92 19.16 25.74
C LYS A 507 13.49 19.14 27.16
N LEU A 508 13.78 20.31 27.72
CA LEU A 508 14.42 20.43 29.02
C LEU A 508 13.49 19.96 30.13
N ARG A 509 13.99 19.01 30.92
CA ARG A 509 13.36 18.51 32.14
C ARG A 509 14.44 18.00 33.08
N GLY A 510 14.22 18.11 34.38
CA GLY A 510 15.20 17.63 35.35
C GLY A 510 14.99 18.17 36.76
N ALA A 511 16.02 17.97 37.57
CA ALA A 511 16.09 18.43 38.94
C ALA A 511 17.45 19.11 39.17
N GLU A 512 17.85 19.22 40.44
CA GLU A 512 19.09 19.91 40.83
C GLU A 512 20.35 19.41 40.10
N ARG A 513 20.38 18.11 39.75
CA ARG A 513 21.48 17.50 38.96
C ARG A 513 21.67 18.14 37.58
N GLN A 514 20.65 18.80 37.04
CA GLN A 514 20.67 19.48 35.74
C GLN A 514 20.84 21.01 35.87
N ARG A 515 21.16 21.57 37.04
CA ARG A 515 21.42 23.03 37.17
C ARG A 515 22.56 23.52 36.27
N SER A 516 23.63 22.72 36.14
CA SER A 516 24.76 23.03 35.25
C SER A 516 24.36 23.09 33.79
N LEU A 517 23.34 22.33 33.38
CA LEU A 517 22.77 22.38 32.03
C LEU A 517 22.08 23.73 31.80
N LEU A 518 21.19 24.14 32.70
CA LEU A 518 20.44 25.40 32.55
C LEU A 518 21.36 26.62 32.54
N THR A 519 22.30 26.67 33.48
CA THR A 519 23.30 27.76 33.55
C THR A 519 24.25 27.76 32.36
N GLY A 520 24.68 26.59 31.89
CA GLY A 520 25.47 26.44 30.67
C GLY A 520 24.73 26.92 29.42
N LEU A 521 23.45 26.55 29.28
CA LEU A 521 22.61 26.99 28.15
C LEU A 521 22.34 28.49 28.21
N ALA A 522 22.10 29.07 29.40
CA ALA A 522 21.87 30.50 29.55
C ALA A 522 23.10 31.33 29.11
N LYS A 523 24.30 30.80 29.36
CA LYS A 523 25.55 31.38 28.87
C LYS A 523 25.75 31.17 27.37
N ALA A 524 25.46 29.97 26.85
CA ALA A 524 25.63 29.64 25.43
C ALA A 524 24.67 30.39 24.51
N LEU A 525 23.47 30.71 25.00
CA LEU A 525 22.43 31.46 24.29
C LEU A 525 22.39 32.93 24.72
N ALA A 526 23.52 33.47 25.17
CA ALA A 526 23.61 34.87 25.54
C ALA A 526 23.36 35.78 24.32
N GLY A 527 22.49 36.78 24.48
CA GLY A 527 22.07 37.65 23.38
C GLY A 527 20.77 37.22 22.68
N LEU A 528 20.19 36.08 23.08
CA LEU A 528 18.89 35.62 22.62
C LEU A 528 17.83 35.85 23.73
N PRO A 529 17.11 37.00 23.72
CA PRO A 529 16.30 37.43 24.86
C PRO A 529 15.18 36.47 25.25
N ARG A 530 14.49 35.82 24.29
CA ARG A 530 13.42 34.87 24.59
C ARG A 530 13.96 33.59 25.21
N SER A 531 15.08 33.09 24.69
CA SER A 531 15.79 31.93 25.21
C SER A 531 16.28 32.18 26.63
N GLN A 532 16.84 33.36 26.90
CA GLN A 532 17.25 33.76 28.25
C GLN A 532 16.06 33.85 29.19
N ALA A 533 14.96 34.50 28.79
CA ALA A 533 13.77 34.59 29.61
C ALA A 533 13.19 33.20 29.93
N PHE A 534 13.17 32.29 28.95
CA PHE A 534 12.70 30.92 29.13
C PHE A 534 13.59 30.12 30.09
N LEU A 535 14.92 30.21 29.93
CA LEU A 535 15.87 29.52 30.81
C LEU A 535 15.84 30.07 32.24
N ASN A 536 15.72 31.39 32.42
CA ASN A 536 15.57 32.01 33.74
C ASN A 536 14.30 31.53 34.43
N LYS A 537 13.19 31.38 33.68
CA LYS A 537 11.97 30.76 34.22
C LYS A 537 12.24 29.34 34.72
N LEU A 538 12.89 28.49 33.93
CA LEU A 538 13.21 27.11 34.34
C LEU A 538 14.17 27.05 35.54
N ILE A 539 15.11 27.99 35.66
CA ILE A 539 16.00 28.10 36.83
C ILE A 539 15.19 28.49 38.07
N ASN A 540 14.27 29.44 37.95
CA ASN A 540 13.39 29.83 39.06
C ASN A 540 12.47 28.66 39.47
N ASP A 541 11.91 27.93 38.50
CA ASP A 541 11.09 26.74 38.77
C ASP A 541 11.93 25.68 39.53
N LEU A 542 13.20 25.49 39.14
CA LEU A 542 14.12 24.61 39.85
C LEU A 542 14.40 25.09 41.29
N ASP A 543 14.60 26.39 41.50
CA ASP A 543 14.86 26.97 42.81
C ASP A 543 13.64 26.88 43.74
N GLU A 544 12.44 27.05 43.20
CA GLU A 544 11.18 27.05 43.96
C GLU A 544 10.67 25.63 44.23
N PHE A 545 10.73 24.74 43.24
CA PHE A 545 10.09 23.41 43.30
C PHE A 545 11.08 22.24 43.36
N GLY A 546 12.40 22.50 43.29
CA GLY A 546 13.45 21.46 43.25
C GLY A 546 13.48 20.65 41.94
N SER A 547 12.64 21.00 40.98
CA SER A 547 12.56 20.37 39.65
C SER A 547 12.04 21.36 38.62
N PHE A 548 12.37 21.12 37.35
CA PHE A 548 11.86 21.91 36.23
C PHE A 548 11.41 20.99 35.10
N GLN A 549 10.40 21.43 34.37
CA GLN A 549 9.96 20.80 33.13
C GLN A 549 9.48 21.87 32.18
N ALA A 550 10.04 21.91 30.98
CA ALA A 550 9.52 22.73 29.91
C ALA A 550 8.12 22.22 29.54
N SER A 551 7.09 22.99 29.90
CA SER A 551 5.72 22.80 29.43
C SER A 551 5.64 23.22 27.95
N ARG A 552 5.10 22.36 27.09
CA ARG A 552 4.78 22.72 25.70
C ARG A 552 3.65 23.73 25.62
#